data_AF-A0A6U9YAY7-F1
#
_entry.id   AF-A0A6U9YAY7-F1
#
_cell.length_a   1.000
_cell.length_b   1.000
_cell.length_c   1.000
_cell.angle_alpha   90.00
_cell.angle_beta   90.00
_cell.angle_gamma   90.00
#
_symmetry.space_group_name_H-M   'P 1'
#
loop_
_entity.id
_entity.type
_entity.pdbx_description
1 polymer ?
#
loop_
_entity_poly.entity_id
_entity_poly.type
_entity_poly.pdbx_seq_one_letter_code
_entity_poly.pdbx_strand_id
1 'polypeptide(L)'
;PDGRDNGVVNEVRNHFDWHNQFVGHYAVGDVAFINFTSVNNGHAMYWKTSKNFADGRLWHMAGCTFAQDRHDFGDLQFLGPAGPFVFGVRDSTFLGHAPRGALQTSLHCGLGGAGGPCNVQ
;
A
#
# COMPACT_ATOMS: atom_id res chain seq x y z
N PRO A 1 1.39 -15.83 -11.79
CA PRO A 1 -0.03 -16.23 -11.72
C PRO A 1 -0.71 -15.97 -13.08
N ASP A 2 -1.27 -16.98 -13.77
CA ASP A 2 -1.76 -16.88 -15.17
C ASP A 2 -3.25 -16.50 -15.34
N GLY A 3 -3.81 -15.73 -14.41
CA GLY A 3 -4.90 -14.78 -14.73
C GLY A 3 -6.23 -15.36 -15.25
N ARG A 4 -6.56 -16.62 -14.98
CA ARG A 4 -7.93 -17.13 -15.14
C ARG A 4 -8.83 -16.79 -13.95
N ASP A 5 -8.40 -15.87 -13.09
CA ASP A 5 -9.16 -15.49 -11.91
C ASP A 5 -10.39 -14.69 -12.30
N ASN A 6 -11.53 -14.97 -11.66
CA ASN A 6 -12.79 -14.22 -11.75
C ASN A 6 -12.57 -12.79 -11.18
N GLY A 7 -11.72 -12.00 -11.84
CA GLY A 7 -11.11 -10.78 -11.35
C GLY A 7 -12.10 -9.63 -11.22
N VAL A 8 -12.96 -9.72 -10.22
CA VAL A 8 -13.78 -8.59 -9.79
C VAL A 8 -12.89 -7.68 -8.98
N VAL A 9 -12.69 -6.46 -9.48
CA VAL A 9 -12.02 -5.45 -8.67
C VAL A 9 -12.94 -4.97 -7.57
N ASN A 10 -12.47 -5.11 -6.34
CA ASN A 10 -13.17 -4.65 -5.15
C ASN A 10 -12.59 -3.31 -4.69
N GLU A 11 -13.43 -2.51 -4.05
CA GLU A 11 -13.02 -1.21 -3.55
C GLU A 11 -13.31 -1.11 -2.05
N VAL A 12 -12.32 -0.68 -1.30
CA VAL A 12 -12.45 -0.27 0.08
C VAL A 12 -12.52 1.25 0.10
N ARG A 13 -13.69 1.80 0.45
CA ARG A 13 -13.96 3.24 0.35
C ARG A 13 -14.10 3.88 1.72
N ASN A 14 -13.48 5.04 1.91
CA ASN A 14 -13.58 5.86 3.12
C ASN A 14 -13.25 5.09 4.42
N HIS A 15 -12.38 4.08 4.32
CA HIS A 15 -11.95 3.29 5.47
C HIS A 15 -10.98 4.09 6.33
N PHE A 16 -11.03 3.88 7.65
CA PHE A 16 -10.22 4.58 8.63
C PHE A 16 -9.52 3.58 9.54
N ASP A 17 -8.19 3.68 9.63
CA ASP A 17 -7.37 2.90 10.55
C ASP A 17 -6.58 3.82 11.49
N TRP A 18 -6.64 3.53 12.79
CA TRP A 18 -5.91 4.25 13.83
C TRP A 18 -5.36 3.29 14.89
N HIS A 19 -4.10 3.50 15.28
CA HIS A 19 -3.42 2.72 16.33
C HIS A 19 -3.40 1.21 16.09
N ASN A 20 -3.48 0.79 14.82
CA ASN A 20 -3.38 -0.60 14.43
C ASN A 20 -1.91 -1.02 14.24
N GLN A 21 -1.54 -2.17 14.80
CA GLN A 21 -0.22 -2.78 14.56
C GLN A 21 -0.06 -3.23 13.09
N PHE A 22 -1.15 -3.66 12.46
CA PHE A 22 -1.18 -4.18 11.09
C PHE A 22 -2.25 -3.47 10.28
N VAL A 23 -1.83 -2.79 9.22
CA VAL A 23 -2.68 -2.11 8.24
C VAL A 23 -2.26 -2.58 6.85
N GLY A 24 -3.23 -2.91 6.00
CA GLY A 24 -2.98 -3.39 4.64
C GLY A 24 -3.11 -4.91 4.47
N HIS A 25 -2.30 -5.48 3.59
CA HIS A 25 -2.46 -6.84 3.09
C HIS A 25 -1.14 -7.57 2.87
N TYR A 26 -1.10 -8.86 3.22
CA TYR A 26 0.08 -9.66 2.92
C TYR A 26 0.13 -10.06 1.43
N ALA A 27 -0.96 -10.60 0.89
CA ALA A 27 -1.06 -10.97 -0.51
C ALA A 27 -2.49 -10.77 -1.01
N VAL A 28 -2.73 -9.65 -1.70
CA VAL A 28 -4.04 -9.38 -2.32
C VAL A 28 -3.85 -8.68 -3.66
N GLY A 29 -4.67 -9.06 -4.63
CA GLY A 29 -4.63 -8.55 -6.01
C GLY A 29 -5.65 -7.44 -6.24
N ASP A 30 -6.75 -7.77 -6.93
CA ASP A 30 -7.79 -6.85 -7.45
C ASP A 30 -8.57 -6.10 -6.35
N VAL A 31 -7.87 -5.27 -5.57
CA VAL A 31 -8.42 -4.40 -4.52
C VAL A 31 -7.86 -2.99 -4.69
N ALA A 32 -8.73 -1.99 -4.58
CA ALA A 32 -8.33 -0.59 -4.53
C ALA A 32 -8.84 0.08 -3.24
N PHE A 33 -8.05 0.96 -2.66
CA PHE A 33 -8.47 1.84 -1.58
C PHE A 33 -8.76 3.24 -2.13
N ILE A 34 -9.96 3.73 -1.83
CA ILE A 34 -10.42 5.06 -2.25
C ILE A 34 -10.72 5.86 -0.99
N ASN A 35 -10.11 7.04 -0.84
CA ASN A 35 -10.26 7.91 0.33
C ASN A 35 -9.93 7.20 1.66
N PHE A 36 -8.99 6.26 1.65
CA PHE A 36 -8.53 5.60 2.87
C PHE A 36 -7.74 6.57 3.75
N THR A 37 -7.97 6.53 5.06
CA THR A 37 -7.28 7.36 6.04
C THR A 37 -6.57 6.47 7.07
N SER A 38 -5.24 6.58 7.13
CA SER A 38 -4.39 5.92 8.13
C SER A 38 -3.78 6.97 9.05
N VAL A 39 -3.95 6.82 10.37
CA VAL A 39 -3.39 7.72 11.38
C VAL A 39 -2.63 6.92 12.43
N ASN A 40 -1.36 7.25 12.67
CA ASN A 40 -0.56 6.69 13.78
C ASN A 40 -0.69 5.16 13.90
N ASN A 41 -0.49 4.46 12.79
CA ASN A 41 -0.47 2.99 12.74
C ASN A 41 0.98 2.51 12.76
N GLY A 42 1.22 1.25 13.16
CA GLY A 42 2.57 0.68 13.21
C GLY A 42 3.35 0.88 11.90
N HIS A 43 2.65 0.73 10.77
CA HIS A 43 3.02 1.28 9.47
C HIS A 43 1.77 1.88 8.82
N ALA A 44 1.93 2.92 8.00
CA ALA A 44 0.80 3.58 7.36
C ALA A 44 0.10 2.71 6.29
N MET A 45 0.83 1.75 5.72
CA MET A 45 0.32 0.69 4.87
C MET A 45 1.37 -0.41 4.75
N TYR A 46 0.98 -1.68 4.84
CA TYR A 46 1.84 -2.81 4.54
C TYR A 46 1.19 -3.67 3.46
N TRP A 47 1.75 -3.67 2.25
CA TRP A 47 1.23 -4.43 1.12
C TRP A 47 2.34 -5.18 0.41
N LYS A 48 2.48 -6.49 0.67
CA LYS A 48 3.65 -7.25 0.18
C LYS A 48 3.52 -7.69 -1.28
N THR A 49 2.37 -8.21 -1.72
CA THR A 49 2.16 -8.63 -3.12
C THR A 49 0.87 -8.08 -3.71
N SER A 50 0.92 -7.68 -4.98
CA SER A 50 -0.24 -7.30 -5.79
C SER A 50 -0.03 -7.73 -7.25
N LYS A 51 -0.94 -7.32 -8.14
CA LYS A 51 -0.89 -7.50 -9.59
C LYS A 51 -1.53 -6.30 -10.29
N ASN A 52 -1.43 -6.21 -11.62
CA ASN A 52 -2.28 -5.30 -12.38
C ASN A 52 -3.75 -5.72 -12.23
N PHE A 53 -4.64 -4.74 -12.20
CA PHE A 53 -6.07 -5.00 -12.11
C PHE A 53 -6.60 -5.72 -13.35
N ALA A 54 -7.50 -6.68 -13.13
CA ALA A 54 -8.16 -7.43 -14.20
C ALA A 54 -8.97 -6.53 -15.15
N ASP A 55 -9.49 -5.40 -14.67
CA ASP A 55 -10.28 -4.45 -15.47
C ASP A 55 -9.47 -3.30 -16.08
N GLY A 56 -8.14 -3.33 -15.95
CA GLY A 56 -7.24 -2.34 -16.54
C GLY A 56 -7.18 -0.99 -15.83
N ARG A 57 -7.84 -0.80 -14.67
CA ARG A 57 -7.64 0.41 -13.87
C ARG A 57 -6.17 0.51 -13.40
N LEU A 58 -5.74 1.73 -13.09
CA LEU A 58 -4.33 2.02 -12.80
C LEU A 58 -4.01 2.17 -11.31
N TRP A 59 -5.00 2.55 -10.50
CA TRP A 59 -4.76 3.12 -9.17
C TRP A 59 -5.21 2.15 -8.07
N HIS A 60 -4.25 1.68 -7.28
CA HIS A 60 -4.50 0.86 -6.09
C HIS A 60 -4.87 1.74 -4.90
N MET A 61 -4.33 2.95 -4.84
CA MET A 61 -4.64 3.94 -3.82
C MET A 61 -5.04 5.25 -4.51
N ALA A 62 -6.19 5.82 -4.16
CA ALA A 62 -6.66 7.09 -4.70
C ALA A 62 -7.30 7.96 -3.62
N GLY A 63 -6.86 9.21 -3.50
CA GLY A 63 -7.42 10.14 -2.52
C GLY A 63 -7.08 9.81 -1.07
N CYS A 64 -6.07 8.98 -0.82
CA CYS A 64 -5.78 8.46 0.52
C CYS A 64 -4.98 9.46 1.36
N THR A 65 -5.16 9.43 2.68
CA THR A 65 -4.38 10.23 3.65
C THR A 65 -3.63 9.30 4.59
N PHE A 66 -2.32 9.50 4.70
CA PHE A 66 -1.45 8.81 5.64
C PHE A 66 -0.84 9.87 6.56
N ALA A 67 -1.30 9.93 7.80
CA ALA A 67 -0.87 10.91 8.78
C ALA A 67 -0.12 10.24 9.93
N GLN A 68 0.95 10.88 10.40
CA GLN A 68 1.70 10.43 11.56
C GLN A 68 2.15 11.61 12.43
N ASP A 69 1.96 11.49 13.73
CA ASP A 69 2.60 12.33 14.74
C ASP A 69 3.89 11.66 15.23
N ARG A 70 5.00 12.40 15.19
CA ARG A 70 6.33 11.93 15.60
C ARG A 70 6.37 11.45 17.05
N HIS A 71 5.47 11.96 17.89
CA HIS A 71 5.43 11.66 19.31
C HIS A 71 4.39 10.60 19.67
N ASP A 72 3.71 10.01 18.68
CA ASP A 72 2.71 8.96 18.87
C ASP A 72 3.22 7.62 18.29
N PHE A 73 2.35 6.61 18.30
CA PHE A 73 2.62 5.24 17.88
C PHE A 73 2.87 5.10 16.37
N GLY A 74 3.90 4.31 16.06
CA GLY A 74 4.20 3.86 14.71
C GLY A 74 5.00 4.86 13.87
N ASP A 75 5.26 4.48 12.62
CA ASP A 75 6.06 5.25 11.68
C ASP A 75 5.27 5.57 10.40
N LEU A 76 5.48 6.77 9.85
CA LEU A 76 4.95 7.10 8.52
C LEU A 76 5.75 6.36 7.47
N GLN A 77 5.34 5.13 7.22
CA GLN A 77 6.00 4.24 6.28
C GLN A 77 4.94 3.45 5.52
N PHE A 78 4.76 3.80 4.25
CA PHE A 78 4.03 3.01 3.29
C PHE A 78 4.98 1.98 2.70
N LEU A 79 4.71 0.72 2.99
CA LEU A 79 5.49 -0.43 2.57
C LEU A 79 4.75 -1.14 1.43
N GLY A 80 5.04 -0.71 0.21
CA GLY A 80 4.35 -1.14 -0.99
C GLY A 80 4.92 -2.40 -1.63
N PRO A 81 4.14 -3.04 -2.52
CA PRO A 81 4.54 -4.29 -3.16
C PRO A 81 5.61 -4.03 -4.24
N ALA A 82 6.25 -5.10 -4.70
CA ALA A 82 7.17 -5.11 -5.84
C ALA A 82 6.68 -6.09 -6.89
N GLY A 83 6.85 -5.77 -8.18
CA GLY A 83 6.68 -6.75 -9.24
C GLY A 83 6.66 -6.26 -10.66
N PRO A 84 6.54 -7.19 -11.64
CA PRO A 84 6.37 -6.87 -13.05
C PRO A 84 4.94 -6.36 -13.31
N PHE A 85 4.51 -5.37 -12.53
CA PHE A 85 3.20 -4.73 -12.58
C PHE A 85 3.33 -3.28 -12.08
N VAL A 86 2.29 -2.47 -12.32
CA VAL A 86 2.28 -1.08 -11.88
C VAL A 86 1.43 -0.96 -10.61
N PHE A 87 2.06 -0.54 -9.50
CA PHE A 87 1.33 -0.15 -8.29
C PHE A 87 1.06 1.35 -8.30
N GLY A 88 -0.13 1.75 -8.75
CA GLY A 88 -0.50 3.15 -8.85
C GLY A 88 -1.00 3.75 -7.53
N VAL A 89 -0.47 4.93 -7.19
CA VAL A 89 -0.95 5.81 -6.12
C VAL A 89 -1.22 7.18 -6.75
N ARG A 90 -2.42 7.72 -6.57
CA ARG A 90 -2.77 9.07 -7.05
C ARG A 90 -3.43 9.91 -5.96
N ASP A 91 -3.28 11.22 -6.07
CA ASP A 91 -4.00 12.22 -5.27
C ASP A 91 -3.96 11.92 -3.76
N SER A 92 -2.87 11.31 -3.28
CA SER A 92 -2.75 10.83 -1.90
C SER A 92 -1.72 11.65 -1.14
N THR A 93 -1.99 11.88 0.14
CA THR A 93 -1.20 12.76 1.01
C THR A 93 -0.46 11.97 2.07
N PHE A 94 0.83 12.24 2.22
CA PHE A 94 1.65 11.75 3.33
C PHE A 94 2.01 12.94 4.22
N LEU A 95 1.53 12.93 5.46
CA LEU A 95 1.63 14.04 6.39
C LEU A 95 2.33 13.59 7.68
N GLY A 96 3.40 14.28 8.07
CA GLY A 96 4.06 14.03 9.35
C GLY A 96 5.50 13.57 9.23
N HIS A 97 5.97 12.81 10.23
CA HIS A 97 7.37 12.41 10.34
C HIS A 97 7.64 11.06 9.69
N ALA A 98 8.45 11.06 8.63
CA ALA A 98 8.88 9.86 7.93
C ALA A 98 10.41 9.72 7.96
N PRO A 99 11.01 9.22 9.05
CA PRO A 99 12.48 9.17 9.21
C PRO A 99 13.16 8.29 8.14
N ARG A 100 12.39 7.37 7.56
CA ARG A 100 12.83 6.45 6.50
C ARG A 100 12.20 6.81 5.14
N GLY A 101 11.57 7.97 5.00
CA GLY A 101 10.79 8.31 3.81
C GLY A 101 9.41 7.64 3.81
N ALA A 102 8.40 8.42 3.43
CA ALA A 102 7.00 8.06 3.64
C ALA A 102 6.50 6.98 2.68
N LEU A 103 7.04 6.95 1.45
CA LEU A 103 6.67 6.02 0.40
C LEU A 103 7.85 5.12 0.07
N GLN A 104 7.70 3.84 0.36
CA GLN A 104 8.71 2.82 0.10
C GLN A 104 8.06 1.69 -0.69
N THR A 105 8.13 1.85 -2.00
CA THR A 105 7.76 0.78 -2.92
C THR A 105 8.84 -0.30 -2.87
N SER A 106 8.46 -1.57 -2.96
CA SER A 106 9.38 -2.70 -3.09
C SER A 106 10.05 -3.20 -1.79
N LEU A 107 9.29 -3.31 -0.69
CA LEU A 107 9.81 -3.84 0.59
C LEU A 107 10.40 -5.27 0.48
N HIS A 108 9.95 -6.10 -0.46
CA HIS A 108 10.29 -7.53 -0.50
C HIS A 108 11.12 -7.97 -1.71
N CYS A 109 11.86 -7.05 -2.34
CA CYS A 109 12.82 -7.30 -3.44
C CYS A 109 12.27 -8.02 -4.67
N GLY A 110 11.00 -8.35 -4.63
CA GLY A 110 10.49 -9.18 -5.64
C GLY A 110 10.94 -10.63 -5.72
N LEU A 111 10.85 -11.34 -4.61
CA LEU A 111 10.74 -12.81 -4.60
C LEU A 111 9.31 -13.23 -4.37
N GLY A 112 8.68 -14.01 -5.26
CA GLY A 112 7.26 -14.40 -5.22
C GLY A 112 6.68 -14.34 -3.81
N GLY A 113 6.15 -13.20 -3.35
CA GLY A 113 5.96 -11.84 -3.95
C GLY A 113 7.05 -11.11 -4.75
N ALA A 114 6.97 -11.14 -6.09
CA ALA A 114 8.07 -10.82 -7.00
C ALA A 114 8.02 -9.51 -7.84
N GLY A 115 8.88 -8.48 -7.73
CA GLY A 115 10.00 -8.04 -8.64
C GLY A 115 10.35 -6.52 -8.54
N GLY A 116 11.43 -6.07 -7.87
CA GLY A 116 11.84 -4.63 -7.85
C GLY A 116 12.96 -4.32 -6.83
N PRO A 117 13.76 -3.23 -6.96
CA PRO A 117 14.94 -3.01 -6.12
C PRO A 117 14.57 -3.06 -4.65
N CYS A 118 15.30 -3.86 -3.88
CA CYS A 118 15.08 -4.04 -2.45
C CYS A 118 15.00 -2.69 -1.75
N ASN A 119 14.05 -2.54 -0.82
CA ASN A 119 14.20 -1.55 0.23
C ASN A 119 15.44 -1.94 1.06
N VAL A 120 16.60 -1.42 0.66
CA VAL A 120 17.83 -1.44 1.46
C VAL A 120 17.75 -0.26 2.42
N GLN A 121 16.96 -0.44 3.48
CA GLN A 121 16.99 0.42 4.64
C GLN A 121 17.53 -0.32 5.84
#